data_AF-A0A6A4HBQ3-F1
#
_entry.id   AF-A0A6A4HBQ3-F1
#
_cell.length_a   1.000
_cell.length_b   1.000
_cell.length_c   1.000
_cell.angle_alpha   90.00
_cell.angle_beta   90.00
_cell.angle_gamma   90.00
#
_symmetry.space_group_name_H-M   'P 1'
#
loop_
_entity.id
_entity.type
_entity.pdbx_description
1 polymer ?
#
loop_
_entity_poly.entity_id
_entity_poly.type
_entity_poly.pdbx_seq_one_letter_code
_entity_poly.pdbx_strand_id
1 'polypeptide(L)'
;MIHKALPLNSSFIGVARILTKQLRVQLPQGQYILTHAPVAPWFSPGKFGGGAYLKVDSTVGSLIDWYNVQFYNQGITEYTTCAGLLTSSSSTWPNSALFQIAASGVPLNKLVIGKPATTGDASNGFMSTSTLASCLATAKNSGWNAGAMVWEFPDASSSWIQAVRASSFPV
;
A
#
# COMPACT_ATOMS: atom_id res chain seq x y z
N MET A 1 2.45 18.24 5.01
CA MET A 1 2.23 17.31 6.14
C MET A 1 3.58 16.68 6.51
N ILE A 2 4.09 16.87 7.72
CA ILE A 2 5.43 16.41 8.13
C ILE A 2 5.42 14.88 8.22
N HIS A 3 6.05 14.21 7.24
CA HIS A 3 6.32 12.77 7.25
C HIS A 3 7.42 12.42 8.27
N LYS A 4 7.17 12.65 9.56
CA LYS A 4 7.86 11.89 10.59
C LYS A 4 6.98 10.68 10.87
N ALA A 5 7.33 9.54 10.27
CA ALA A 5 6.82 8.26 10.71
C ALA A 5 7.01 8.17 12.22
N LEU A 6 5.91 8.16 12.98
CA LEU A 6 5.95 7.86 14.41
C LEU A 6 6.71 6.54 14.57
N PRO A 7 7.62 6.41 15.54
CA PRO A 7 8.32 5.16 15.76
C PRO A 7 7.28 4.04 15.96
N LEU A 8 7.34 3.02 15.10
CA LEU A 8 6.48 1.84 15.14
C LEU A 8 6.83 0.99 16.37
N ASN A 9 6.46 1.49 17.55
CA ASN A 9 6.54 0.77 18.81
C ASN A 9 5.21 0.02 19.07
N SER A 10 5.21 -0.79 20.12
CA SER A 10 4.02 -1.51 20.58
C SER A 10 2.81 -0.59 20.80
N SER A 11 3.02 0.67 21.20
CA SER A 11 1.97 1.65 21.42
C SER A 11 1.24 2.06 20.14
N PHE A 12 1.95 2.32 19.03
CA PHE A 12 1.31 2.63 17.74
C PHE A 12 0.44 1.48 17.24
N ILE A 13 0.96 0.25 17.33
CA ILE A 13 0.24 -0.96 16.93
C ILE A 13 -1.00 -1.16 17.81
N GLY A 14 -0.87 -0.87 19.11
CA GLY A 14 -1.99 -0.83 20.05
C GLY A 14 -3.07 0.16 19.62
N VAL A 15 -2.70 1.40 19.31
CA VAL A 15 -3.63 2.45 18.86
C VAL A 15 -4.35 2.02 17.58
N ALA A 16 -3.62 1.57 16.56
CA ALA A 16 -4.23 1.13 15.30
C ALA A 16 -5.26 0.01 15.53
N ARG A 17 -4.92 -0.99 16.34
CA ARG A 17 -5.83 -2.11 16.66
C ARG A 17 -7.07 -1.67 17.44
N ILE A 18 -6.89 -0.85 18.47
CA ILE A 18 -7.99 -0.38 19.32
C ILE A 18 -8.91 0.51 18.49
N LEU A 19 -8.35 1.45 17.74
CA LEU A 19 -9.12 2.36 16.89
C LEU A 19 -9.92 1.59 15.84
N THR A 20 -9.32 0.61 15.12
CA THR A 20 -10.06 -0.21 14.15
C THR A 20 -11.25 -0.93 14.80
N LYS A 21 -11.06 -1.51 16.00
CA LYS A 21 -12.15 -2.18 16.72
C LYS A 21 -13.27 -1.21 17.11
N GLN A 22 -12.92 -0.06 17.67
CA GLN A 22 -13.91 0.94 18.11
C GLN A 22 -14.64 1.57 16.93
N LEU A 23 -13.93 1.85 15.83
CA LEU A 23 -14.56 2.31 14.59
C LEU A 23 -15.57 1.28 14.08
N ARG A 24 -15.27 -0.03 14.12
CA ARG A 24 -16.23 -1.05 13.68
C ARG A 24 -17.47 -1.21 14.54
N VAL A 25 -17.45 -0.76 15.79
CA VAL A 25 -18.67 -0.67 16.61
C VAL A 25 -19.61 0.39 16.03
N GLN A 26 -19.06 1.52 15.56
CA GLN A 26 -19.84 2.65 15.05
C GLN A 26 -20.07 2.60 13.53
N LEU A 27 -19.18 1.93 12.79
CA LEU A 27 -19.12 1.84 11.33
C LEU A 27 -19.08 0.36 10.91
N PRO A 28 -20.23 -0.35 10.96
CA PRO A 28 -20.29 -1.77 10.67
C PRO A 28 -19.73 -2.11 9.29
N GLN A 29 -18.97 -3.21 9.23
CA GLN A 29 -18.42 -3.72 7.97
C GLN A 29 -19.54 -4.13 7.02
N GLY A 30 -19.34 -3.92 5.71
CA GLY A 30 -20.37 -4.12 4.69
C GLY A 30 -21.34 -2.94 4.54
N GLN A 31 -21.44 -2.04 5.53
CA GLN A 31 -22.16 -0.76 5.40
C GLN A 31 -21.20 0.41 5.18
N TYR A 32 -20.05 0.38 5.86
CA TYR A 32 -19.02 1.41 5.76
C TYR A 32 -17.68 0.81 5.38
N ILE A 33 -16.98 1.52 4.49
CA ILE A 33 -15.61 1.20 4.12
C ILE A 33 -14.67 1.77 5.17
N LEU A 34 -13.74 0.94 5.65
CA LEU A 34 -12.61 1.32 6.48
C LEU A 34 -11.32 0.80 5.85
N THR A 35 -10.46 1.74 5.47
CA THR A 35 -9.16 1.45 4.86
C THR A 35 -8.05 2.00 5.75
N HIS A 36 -6.85 1.45 5.59
CA HIS A 36 -5.65 1.98 6.18
C HIS A 36 -4.65 2.34 5.06
N ALA A 37 -3.73 3.27 5.30
CA ALA A 37 -2.71 3.67 4.32
C ALA A 37 -1.27 3.50 4.85
N PRO A 38 -0.82 2.27 5.15
CA PRO A 38 0.56 2.01 5.58
C PRO A 38 1.56 2.27 4.45
N VAL A 39 2.80 2.61 4.78
CA VAL A 39 3.92 2.50 3.84
C VAL A 39 4.35 1.04 3.69
N ALA A 40 4.81 0.66 2.49
CA ALA A 40 5.18 -0.73 2.18
C ALA A 40 6.18 -1.38 3.16
N PRO A 41 7.24 -0.68 3.64
CA PRO A 41 8.17 -1.25 4.60
C PRO A 41 7.52 -1.72 5.90
N TRP A 42 6.37 -1.18 6.32
CA TRP A 42 5.70 -1.61 7.56
C TRP A 42 5.17 -3.05 7.51
N PHE A 43 5.27 -3.70 6.35
CA PHE A 43 5.01 -5.12 6.17
C PHE A 43 6.28 -5.99 6.15
N SER A 44 7.49 -5.42 6.27
CA SER A 44 8.73 -6.19 6.32
C SER A 44 8.81 -7.06 7.58
N PRO A 45 8.81 -8.40 7.47
CA PRO A 45 8.89 -9.31 8.61
C PRO A 45 10.18 -9.08 9.42
N GLY A 46 10.08 -9.07 10.75
CA GLY A 46 11.24 -8.94 11.66
C GLY A 46 11.96 -7.58 11.66
N LYS A 47 11.60 -6.65 10.76
CA LYS A 47 12.26 -5.33 10.66
C LYS A 47 11.88 -4.38 11.79
N PHE A 48 10.66 -4.52 12.34
CA PHE A 48 10.12 -3.69 13.42
C PHE A 48 9.79 -4.56 14.61
N GLY A 49 10.31 -4.23 15.79
CA GLY A 49 10.18 -5.07 16.99
C GLY A 49 8.75 -5.41 17.40
N GLY A 50 7.76 -4.60 17.03
CA GLY A 50 6.34 -4.87 17.29
C GLY A 50 5.61 -5.66 16.19
N GLY A 51 6.27 -6.00 15.08
CA GLY A 51 5.67 -6.63 13.90
C GLY A 51 4.89 -5.69 12.99
N ALA A 52 4.82 -4.39 13.32
CA ALA A 52 4.22 -3.33 12.52
C ALA A 52 2.85 -3.70 11.91
N TYR A 53 2.67 -3.53 10.61
CA TYR A 53 1.38 -3.77 9.97
C TYR A 53 1.05 -5.26 9.76
N LEU A 54 2.04 -6.16 9.78
CA LEU A 54 1.77 -7.60 9.87
C LEU A 54 1.09 -7.94 11.21
N LYS A 55 1.47 -7.27 12.30
CA LYS A 55 0.79 -7.46 13.59
C LYS A 55 -0.61 -6.87 13.60
N VAL A 56 -0.82 -5.74 12.94
CA VAL A 56 -2.16 -5.14 12.77
C VAL A 56 -3.05 -6.09 11.96
N ASP A 57 -2.64 -6.53 10.78
CA ASP A 57 -3.43 -7.40 9.91
C ASP A 57 -3.73 -8.76 10.58
N SER A 58 -2.75 -9.42 11.17
CA SER A 58 -2.98 -10.69 11.90
C SER A 58 -3.91 -10.57 13.11
N THR A 59 -4.16 -9.35 13.63
CA THR A 59 -5.06 -9.17 14.80
C THR A 59 -6.43 -8.60 14.42
N VAL A 60 -6.48 -7.65 13.51
CA VAL A 60 -7.70 -6.91 13.15
C VAL A 60 -7.86 -6.75 11.64
N GLY A 61 -7.05 -7.42 10.82
CA GLY A 61 -7.09 -7.33 9.37
C GLY A 61 -8.44 -7.75 8.79
N SER A 62 -9.14 -8.70 9.40
CA SER A 62 -10.51 -9.07 8.98
C SER A 62 -11.51 -7.92 9.08
N LEU A 63 -11.24 -6.93 9.94
CA LEU A 63 -12.06 -5.73 10.13
C LEU A 63 -11.67 -4.58 9.18
N ILE A 64 -10.59 -4.69 8.41
CA ILE A 64 -10.11 -3.66 7.49
C ILE A 64 -10.41 -4.13 6.07
N ASP A 65 -11.08 -3.29 5.27
CA ASP A 65 -11.50 -3.69 3.93
C ASP A 65 -10.29 -3.82 2.99
N TRP A 66 -9.37 -2.86 3.00
CA TRP A 66 -8.09 -2.94 2.30
C TRP A 66 -7.04 -1.96 2.84
N TYR A 67 -5.83 -2.09 2.29
CA TYR A 67 -4.68 -1.22 2.55
C TYR A 67 -4.31 -0.44 1.29
N ASN A 68 -4.35 0.89 1.37
CA ASN A 68 -3.77 1.80 0.39
C ASN A 68 -2.24 1.86 0.62
N VAL A 69 -1.52 0.83 0.21
CA VAL A 69 -0.10 0.66 0.54
C VAL A 69 0.74 1.69 -0.21
N GLN A 70 1.41 2.57 0.52
CA GLN A 70 2.24 3.62 -0.05
C GLN A 70 3.61 3.06 -0.46
N PHE A 71 3.83 2.91 -1.76
CA PHE A 71 5.09 2.47 -2.36
C PHE A 71 5.96 3.66 -2.79
N TYR A 72 6.16 4.63 -1.89
CA TYR A 72 6.89 5.87 -2.14
C TYR A 72 7.43 6.48 -0.84
N ASN A 73 8.33 7.46 -0.93
CA ASN A 73 9.05 8.10 0.19
C ASN A 73 10.04 7.21 0.97
N GLN A 74 10.44 6.04 0.47
CA GLN A 74 11.26 5.06 1.22
C GLN A 74 12.71 4.92 0.73
N GLY A 75 13.10 5.66 -0.30
CA GLY A 75 14.43 5.65 -0.88
C GLY A 75 14.38 5.91 -2.38
N ILE A 76 15.43 6.49 -2.95
CA ILE A 76 15.43 6.95 -4.35
C ILE A 76 15.13 5.82 -5.35
N THR A 77 15.59 4.60 -5.05
CA THR A 77 15.43 3.41 -5.90
C THR A 77 14.27 2.50 -5.47
N GLU A 78 13.58 2.82 -4.39
CA GLU A 78 12.59 1.92 -3.80
C GLU A 78 11.28 1.96 -4.59
N TYR A 79 10.86 0.78 -5.06
CA TYR A 79 9.61 0.57 -5.79
C TYR A 79 9.48 1.37 -7.09
N THR A 80 10.57 1.86 -7.70
CA THR A 80 10.51 2.66 -8.94
C THR A 80 10.48 1.82 -10.23
N THR A 81 10.59 0.49 -10.10
CA THR A 81 10.49 -0.48 -11.21
C THR A 81 9.39 -1.49 -10.91
N CYS A 82 8.84 -2.16 -11.94
CA CYS A 82 7.85 -3.22 -11.70
C CYS A 82 8.43 -4.36 -10.84
N ALA A 83 9.69 -4.74 -11.04
CA ALA A 83 10.33 -5.77 -10.22
C ALA A 83 10.42 -5.35 -8.75
N GLY A 84 10.88 -4.12 -8.48
CA GLY A 84 10.96 -3.58 -7.12
C GLY A 84 9.61 -3.41 -6.45
N LEU A 85 8.59 -3.01 -7.22
CA LEU A 85 7.22 -2.83 -6.75
C LEU A 85 6.52 -4.16 -6.47
N LEU A 86 6.67 -5.15 -7.35
CA LEU A 86 5.83 -6.34 -7.36
C LEU A 86 6.48 -7.55 -6.69
N THR A 87 7.75 -7.84 -6.99
CA THR A 87 8.33 -9.17 -6.70
C THR A 87 9.53 -9.16 -5.78
N SER A 88 10.37 -8.13 -5.83
CA SER A 88 11.66 -8.13 -5.14
C SER A 88 12.00 -6.76 -4.57
N SER A 89 11.64 -6.52 -3.31
CA SER A 89 12.11 -5.34 -2.59
C SER A 89 13.60 -5.42 -2.26
N SER A 90 14.19 -4.30 -1.86
CA SER A 90 15.60 -4.22 -1.53
C SER A 90 15.94 -4.89 -0.19
N SER A 91 17.23 -5.04 0.10
CA SER A 91 17.71 -5.44 1.43
C SER A 91 17.47 -4.38 2.51
N THR A 92 17.26 -3.12 2.13
CA THR A 92 16.90 -2.05 3.06
C THR A 92 15.51 -2.29 3.65
N TRP A 93 14.55 -2.64 2.78
CA TRP A 93 13.17 -2.99 3.13
C TRP A 93 12.84 -4.41 2.66
N PRO A 94 13.31 -5.46 3.36
CA PRO A 94 13.15 -6.83 2.89
C PRO A 94 11.68 -7.26 2.91
N ASN A 95 11.28 -8.02 1.90
CA ASN A 95 9.94 -8.60 1.75
C ASN A 95 8.77 -7.60 1.76
N SER A 96 8.99 -6.39 1.24
CA SER A 96 7.98 -5.33 1.19
C SER A 96 7.44 -5.06 -0.21
N ALA A 97 7.83 -5.83 -1.23
CA ALA A 97 7.18 -5.77 -2.54
C ALA A 97 5.79 -6.44 -2.46
N LEU A 98 4.86 -6.07 -3.35
CA LEU A 98 3.46 -6.50 -3.32
C LEU A 98 3.28 -8.01 -3.03
N PHE A 99 3.92 -8.87 -3.82
CA PHE A 99 3.77 -10.32 -3.70
C PHE A 99 4.53 -10.90 -2.50
N GLN A 100 5.57 -10.23 -2.03
CA GLN A 100 6.27 -10.61 -0.80
C GLN A 100 5.44 -10.26 0.45
N ILE A 101 4.72 -9.12 0.42
CA ILE A 101 3.74 -8.77 1.46
C ILE A 101 2.63 -9.82 1.50
N ALA A 102 2.10 -10.19 0.33
CA ALA A 102 1.07 -11.22 0.24
C ALA A 102 1.57 -12.58 0.77
N ALA A 103 2.79 -12.97 0.41
CA ALA A 103 3.44 -14.18 0.94
C ALA A 103 3.68 -14.13 2.47
N SER A 104 3.67 -12.95 3.07
CA SER A 104 3.75 -12.75 4.52
C SER A 104 2.40 -12.87 5.24
N GLY A 105 1.34 -13.25 4.53
CA GLY A 105 0.03 -13.60 5.09
C GLY A 105 -1.07 -12.56 4.91
N VAL A 106 -0.78 -11.42 4.28
CA VAL A 106 -1.81 -10.40 3.99
C VAL A 106 -2.56 -10.76 2.70
N PRO A 107 -3.90 -10.82 2.69
CA PRO A 107 -4.64 -11.18 1.49
C PRO A 107 -4.33 -10.26 0.30
N LEU A 108 -3.96 -10.85 -0.85
CA LEU A 108 -3.51 -10.11 -2.03
C LEU A 108 -4.56 -9.12 -2.56
N ASN A 109 -5.84 -9.47 -2.46
CA ASN A 109 -6.98 -8.63 -2.84
C ASN A 109 -7.19 -7.40 -1.93
N LYS A 110 -6.47 -7.31 -0.80
CA LYS A 110 -6.49 -6.15 0.09
C LYS A 110 -5.31 -5.18 -0.14
N LEU A 111 -4.37 -5.50 -1.03
CA LEU A 111 -3.13 -4.73 -1.19
C LEU A 111 -3.25 -3.77 -2.38
N VAL A 112 -3.84 -2.60 -2.17
CA VAL A 112 -3.95 -1.54 -3.19
C VAL A 112 -2.59 -0.88 -3.39
N ILE A 113 -2.15 -0.73 -4.64
CA ILE A 113 -0.87 -0.09 -4.96
C ILE A 113 -1.02 1.43 -4.91
N GLY A 114 -0.36 2.09 -3.96
CA GLY A 114 -0.29 3.54 -3.81
C GLY A 114 0.96 4.15 -4.45
N LYS A 115 0.78 5.17 -5.30
CA LYS A 115 1.86 5.93 -5.97
C LYS A 115 1.60 7.44 -5.97
N PRO A 116 2.64 8.28 -6.05
CA PRO A 116 2.44 9.70 -6.22
C PRO A 116 1.98 10.03 -7.65
N ALA A 117 1.19 11.09 -7.81
CA ALA A 117 0.64 11.53 -9.08
C ALA A 117 1.71 12.15 -9.97
N THR A 118 2.60 12.93 -9.37
CA THR A 118 3.75 13.61 -9.99
C THR A 118 5.01 13.42 -9.16
N THR A 119 6.14 13.92 -9.67
CA THR A 119 7.40 13.96 -8.91
C THR A 119 7.40 14.98 -7.77
N GLY A 120 6.43 15.91 -7.73
CA GLY A 120 6.30 16.92 -6.68
C GLY A 120 5.60 16.39 -5.41
N ASP A 121 4.81 15.34 -5.53
CA ASP A 121 3.89 14.90 -4.47
C ASP A 121 4.54 13.92 -3.47
N ALA A 122 5.77 13.49 -3.78
CA ALA A 122 6.58 12.63 -2.93
C ALA A 122 8.08 12.92 -3.15
N SER A 123 8.88 12.68 -2.12
CA SER A 123 10.34 12.83 -2.20
C SER A 123 11.01 11.76 -3.07
N ASN A 124 10.39 10.59 -3.27
CA ASN A 124 10.85 9.52 -4.16
C ASN A 124 9.72 8.49 -4.41
N GLY A 125 9.93 7.55 -5.34
CA GLY A 125 9.00 6.44 -5.62
C GLY A 125 7.99 6.71 -6.74
N PHE A 126 8.09 7.86 -7.42
CA PHE A 126 7.28 8.18 -8.59
C PHE A 126 7.50 7.18 -9.73
N MET A 127 6.42 6.91 -10.47
CA MET A 127 6.43 6.15 -11.71
C MET A 127 5.52 6.87 -12.70
N SER A 128 5.93 6.95 -13.98
CA SER A 128 5.02 7.44 -15.02
C SER A 128 3.75 6.58 -15.07
N THR A 129 2.64 7.18 -15.51
CA THR A 129 1.36 6.47 -15.66
C THR A 129 1.49 5.26 -16.59
N SER A 130 2.28 5.36 -17.66
CA SER A 130 2.58 4.24 -18.58
C SER A 130 3.32 3.08 -17.92
N THR A 131 4.34 3.39 -17.12
CA THR A 131 5.09 2.37 -16.37
C THR A 131 4.19 1.72 -15.32
N LEU A 132 3.45 2.54 -14.56
CA LEU A 132 2.52 2.03 -13.55
C LEU A 132 1.46 1.13 -14.17
N ALA A 133 0.79 1.56 -15.25
CA ALA A 133 -0.19 0.73 -15.97
C ALA A 133 0.37 -0.62 -16.40
N SER A 134 1.62 -0.64 -16.88
CA SER A 134 2.32 -1.88 -17.25
C SER A 134 2.56 -2.78 -16.04
N CYS A 135 2.98 -2.22 -14.91
CA CYS A 135 3.15 -3.00 -13.68
C CYS A 135 1.82 -3.54 -13.15
N LEU A 136 0.75 -2.75 -13.18
CA LEU A 136 -0.58 -3.20 -12.76
C LEU A 136 -1.09 -4.34 -13.65
N ALA A 137 -0.81 -4.30 -14.96
CA ALA A 137 -1.18 -5.38 -15.87
C ALA A 137 -0.41 -6.67 -15.54
N THR A 138 0.90 -6.58 -15.30
CA THR A 138 1.71 -7.69 -14.81
C THR A 138 1.17 -8.24 -13.50
N ALA A 139 0.83 -7.37 -12.53
CA ALA A 139 0.29 -7.79 -11.26
C ALA A 139 -1.05 -8.54 -11.43
N LYS A 140 -1.93 -8.00 -12.27
CA LYS A 140 -3.23 -8.60 -12.56
C LYS A 140 -3.12 -9.97 -13.22
N ASN A 141 -2.20 -10.13 -14.15
CA ASN A 141 -1.92 -11.42 -14.79
C ASN A 141 -1.34 -12.45 -13.81
N SER A 142 -0.78 -11.99 -12.68
CA SER A 142 -0.32 -12.82 -11.57
C SER A 142 -1.35 -12.99 -10.45
N GLY A 143 -2.63 -12.71 -10.71
CA GLY A 143 -3.74 -12.98 -9.80
C GLY A 143 -4.09 -11.85 -8.81
N TRP A 144 -3.43 -10.70 -8.89
CA TRP A 144 -3.78 -9.53 -8.07
C TRP A 144 -4.97 -8.75 -8.66
N ASN A 145 -5.86 -8.22 -7.82
CA ASN A 145 -7.04 -7.48 -8.28
C ASN A 145 -7.48 -6.33 -7.36
N ALA A 146 -6.61 -5.82 -6.47
CA ALA A 146 -7.01 -4.85 -5.45
C ALA A 146 -7.22 -3.42 -5.98
N GLY A 147 -6.51 -3.01 -7.05
CA GLY A 147 -6.62 -1.67 -7.64
C GLY A 147 -5.49 -0.70 -7.25
N ALA A 148 -5.58 0.54 -7.71
CA ALA A 148 -4.56 1.56 -7.46
C ALA A 148 -5.09 2.72 -6.61
N MET A 149 -4.22 3.29 -5.78
CA MET A 149 -4.41 4.54 -5.05
C MET A 149 -3.36 5.55 -5.52
N VAL A 150 -3.71 6.82 -5.48
CA VAL A 150 -2.81 7.90 -5.88
C VAL A 150 -2.76 9.03 -4.87
N TRP A 151 -1.56 9.56 -4.65
CA TRP A 151 -1.31 10.79 -3.89
C TRP A 151 -0.80 11.89 -4.84
N GLU A 152 -1.54 12.92 -5.20
CA GLU A 152 -2.90 13.20 -4.74
C GLU A 152 -3.75 13.90 -5.80
N PHE A 153 -5.01 14.12 -5.48
CA PHE A 153 -5.84 15.08 -6.18
C PHE A 153 -5.46 16.50 -5.69
N PRO A 154 -5.32 17.51 -6.57
CA PRO A 154 -5.78 17.57 -7.95
C PRO A 154 -4.83 17.04 -9.03
N ASP A 155 -3.58 16.71 -8.71
CA ASP A 155 -2.58 16.33 -9.70
C ASP A 155 -2.88 15.00 -10.42
N ALA A 156 -3.64 14.11 -9.76
CA ALA A 156 -4.20 12.90 -10.35
C ALA A 156 -5.63 13.08 -10.88
N SER A 157 -5.78 13.87 -11.96
CA SER A 157 -7.08 14.10 -12.60
C SER A 157 -7.65 12.83 -13.29
N SER A 158 -8.82 12.94 -13.94
CA SER A 158 -9.44 11.83 -14.66
C SER A 158 -8.54 11.23 -15.75
N SER A 159 -7.68 12.03 -16.40
CA SER A 159 -6.74 11.55 -17.41
C SER A 159 -5.66 10.65 -16.80
N TRP A 160 -5.20 10.94 -15.58
CA TRP A 160 -4.29 10.08 -14.83
C TRP A 160 -4.95 8.72 -14.56
N ILE A 161 -6.19 8.75 -14.07
CA ILE A 161 -6.95 7.53 -13.74
C ILE A 161 -7.15 6.68 -15.00
N GLN A 162 -7.53 7.29 -16.12
CA GLN A 162 -7.69 6.62 -17.41
C GLN A 162 -6.39 5.95 -17.85
N ALA A 163 -5.27 6.67 -17.80
CA ALA A 163 -3.97 6.15 -18.21
C ALA A 163 -3.51 4.97 -17.34
N VAL A 164 -3.64 5.06 -16.01
CA VAL A 164 -3.18 4.03 -15.08
C VAL A 164 -4.04 2.77 -15.15
N ARG A 165 -5.35 2.91 -15.35
CA ARG A 165 -6.26 1.74 -15.41
C ARG A 165 -6.25 1.03 -16.77
N ALA A 166 -5.76 1.67 -17.83
CA ALA A 166 -5.96 1.27 -19.23
C ALA A 166 -5.66 -0.22 -19.49
N SER A 167 -4.56 -0.74 -18.93
CA SER A 167 -4.10 -2.11 -19.20
C SER A 167 -4.62 -3.16 -18.22
N SER A 168 -5.18 -2.75 -17.07
CA SER A 168 -5.55 -3.67 -15.98
C SER A 168 -7.04 -3.67 -15.70
N PHE A 169 -7.72 -2.54 -15.79
CA PHE A 169 -9.15 -2.41 -15.51
C PHE A 169 -9.82 -1.57 -16.60
N PRO A 170 -9.75 -1.99 -17.88
CA PRO A 170 -10.40 -1.24 -18.97
C PRO A 170 -11.91 -1.14 -18.70
N VAL A 171 -12.49 0.01 -19.05
CA VAL A 171 -13.93 0.29 -19.08
C VAL A 171 -14.36 0.63 -20.49
#